data_AF-A0A920T2J6-F1
#
_entry.id   AF-A0A920T2J6-F1
#
_cell.length_a   1.000
_cell.length_b   1.000
_cell.length_c   1.000
_cell.angle_alpha   90.00
_cell.angle_beta   90.00
_cell.angle_gamma   90.00
#
_symmetry.space_group_name_H-M   'P 1'
#
loop_
_entity.id
_entity.type
_entity.pdbx_description
1 polymer ?
#
loop_
_entity_poly.entity_id
_entity_poly.type
_entity_poly.pdbx_seq_one_letter_code
_entity_poly.pdbx_strand_id
1 'polypeptide(L)'
;MGWVSIQVANAVAAGSTLDEAVELAKDLSKRGVFLGMVDTLEYLVRGGRIGKAQGFVGSILRVKPILTIHEGEAHPLERARSRTKGIARLKSLVQEHAPLEKLAVLYTTDLSDAQAIAKEVSKFDPDGDTIVAQLGPVVGNYVGREHLASQ
;
A
#
# COMPACT_ATOMS: atom_id res chain seq x y z
N MET A 1 7.37 3.61 1.28
CA MET A 1 8.79 3.95 1.53
C MET A 1 9.53 4.51 0.32
N GLY A 2 9.26 4.06 -0.92
CA GLY A 2 9.99 4.58 -2.10
C GLY A 2 9.94 6.10 -2.28
N TRP A 3 8.78 6.74 -2.08
CA TRP A 3 8.65 8.21 -2.15
C TRP A 3 9.51 8.95 -1.11
N VAL A 4 9.54 8.47 0.14
CA VAL A 4 10.35 9.06 1.21
C VAL A 4 11.83 9.04 0.82
N SER A 5 12.32 7.92 0.29
CA SER A 5 13.71 7.79 -0.17
C SER A 5 14.04 8.77 -1.30
N ILE A 6 13.12 8.96 -2.26
CA ILE A 6 13.31 9.93 -3.37
C ILE A 6 13.37 11.36 -2.83
N GLN A 7 12.44 11.75 -1.95
CA GLN A 7 12.42 13.10 -1.39
C GLN A 7 13.65 13.41 -0.54
N VAL A 8 14.10 12.45 0.27
CA VAL A 8 15.33 12.59 1.05
C VAL A 8 16.55 12.71 0.14
N ALA A 9 16.65 11.90 -0.91
CA ALA A 9 17.74 11.99 -1.88
C ALA A 9 17.76 13.35 -2.60
N ASN A 10 16.58 13.87 -2.98
CA ASN A 10 16.44 15.19 -3.59
C ASN A 10 16.87 16.31 -2.64
N ALA A 11 16.48 16.24 -1.37
CA ALA A 11 16.87 17.23 -0.35
C ALA A 11 18.39 17.24 -0.12
N VAL A 12 19.00 16.05 0.02
CA VAL A 12 20.47 15.93 0.15
C VAL A 12 21.18 16.46 -1.09
N ALA A 13 20.69 16.15 -2.29
CA ALA A 13 21.24 16.67 -3.54
C ALA A 13 21.11 18.20 -3.67
N ALA A 14 20.08 18.79 -3.05
CA ALA A 14 19.87 20.24 -2.96
C ALA A 14 20.69 20.92 -1.84
N GLY A 15 21.50 20.17 -1.10
CA GLY A 15 22.41 20.70 -0.08
C GLY A 15 21.89 20.65 1.35
N SER A 16 20.78 19.95 1.62
CA SER A 16 20.33 19.73 3.00
C SER A 16 21.36 18.95 3.81
N THR A 17 21.43 19.28 5.09
CA THR A 17 22.25 18.56 6.08
C THR A 17 21.67 17.17 6.38
N LEU A 18 22.47 16.32 7.02
CA LEU A 18 22.01 15.00 7.46
C LEU A 18 20.85 15.10 8.46
N ASP A 19 20.89 16.05 9.39
CA ASP A 19 19.85 16.22 10.40
C ASP A 19 18.52 16.65 9.76
N GLU A 20 18.56 17.58 8.79
CA GLU A 20 17.38 18.00 8.02
C GLU A 20 16.81 16.83 7.20
N ALA A 21 17.68 16.02 6.58
CA ALA A 21 17.27 14.84 5.83
C ALA A 21 16.59 13.79 6.73
N VAL A 22 17.09 13.58 7.95
CA VAL A 22 16.51 12.67 8.93
C VAL A 22 15.14 13.16 9.41
N GLU A 23 15.02 14.45 9.74
CA GLU A 23 13.74 15.02 10.16
C GLU A 23 12.70 14.99 9.04
N LEU A 24 13.10 15.28 7.79
CA LEU A 24 12.25 15.12 6.62
C LEU A 24 11.77 13.66 6.46
N ALA A 25 12.68 12.69 6.60
CA ALA A 25 12.32 11.27 6.50
C ALA A 25 11.30 10.85 7.56
N LYS A 26 11.47 11.32 8.81
CA LYS A 26 10.55 11.04 9.91
C LYS A 26 9.18 11.69 9.67
N ASP A 27 9.15 12.95 9.25
CA ASP A 27 7.91 13.66 8.95
C ASP A 27 7.13 12.95 7.83
N LEU A 28 7.76 12.70 6.69
CA LEU A 28 7.13 12.02 5.55
C LEU A 28 6.64 10.61 5.91
N SER A 29 7.40 9.88 6.73
CA SER A 29 7.01 8.53 7.16
C SER A 29 5.78 8.54 8.06
N LYS A 30 5.59 9.58 8.88
CA LYS A 30 4.40 9.73 9.75
C LYS A 30 3.14 10.08 8.98
N ARG A 31 3.28 10.81 7.86
CA ARG A 31 2.15 11.28 7.04
C ARG A 31 1.76 10.29 5.95
N GLY A 32 2.60 9.29 5.68
CA GLY A 32 2.33 8.24 4.71
C GLY A 32 1.21 7.30 5.17
N VAL A 33 0.19 7.13 4.33
CA VAL A 33 -0.89 6.17 4.57
C VAL A 33 -0.79 5.01 3.58
N PHE A 34 -0.86 3.79 4.10
CA PHE A 34 -0.99 2.58 3.28
C PHE A 34 -2.44 2.09 3.33
N LEU A 35 -3.00 1.77 2.17
CA LEU A 35 -4.31 1.15 2.03
C LEU A 35 -4.17 -0.06 1.11
N GLY A 36 -4.49 -1.25 1.62
CA GLY A 36 -4.32 -2.48 0.87
C GLY A 36 -5.52 -3.40 1.02
N MET A 37 -6.03 -3.91 -0.10
CA MET A 37 -6.99 -5.02 -0.10
C MET A 37 -6.25 -6.33 -0.38
N VAL A 38 -6.53 -7.36 0.41
CA VAL A 38 -5.96 -8.70 0.24
C VAL A 38 -7.06 -9.73 0.01
N ASP A 39 -6.73 -10.84 -0.64
CA ASP A 39 -7.70 -11.92 -0.86
C ASP A 39 -7.91 -12.81 0.36
N THR A 40 -6.86 -12.96 1.17
CA THR A 40 -6.86 -13.72 2.43
C THR A 40 -5.82 -13.13 3.38
N LEU A 41 -6.00 -13.33 4.69
CA LEU A 41 -4.99 -13.01 5.69
C LEU A 41 -3.98 -14.14 5.91
N GLU A 42 -4.19 -15.32 5.30
CA GLU A 42 -3.31 -16.48 5.48
C GLU A 42 -1.85 -16.14 5.18
N TYR A 43 -1.57 -15.35 4.14
CA TYR A 43 -0.21 -14.95 3.78
C TYR A 43 0.44 -14.04 4.83
N LEU A 44 -0.34 -13.14 5.44
CA LEU A 44 0.15 -12.29 6.53
C LEU A 44 0.37 -13.12 7.81
N VAL A 45 -0.46 -14.13 8.07
CA VAL A 45 -0.27 -15.08 9.18
C VAL A 45 0.99 -15.93 8.97
N ARG A 46 1.11 -16.60 7.82
CA ARG A 46 2.28 -17.42 7.46
C ARG A 46 3.57 -16.60 7.43
N GLY A 47 3.44 -15.35 6.97
CA GLY A 47 4.53 -14.39 7.01
C GLY A 47 4.86 -13.91 8.42
N GLY A 48 3.98 -14.02 9.43
CA GLY A 48 4.19 -13.44 10.76
C GLY A 48 4.07 -11.91 10.81
N ARG A 49 3.42 -11.30 9.81
CA ARG A 49 3.21 -9.84 9.66
C ARG A 49 1.74 -9.48 9.84
N ILE A 50 0.96 -10.39 10.43
CA ILE A 50 -0.49 -10.22 10.63
C ILE A 50 -0.81 -9.06 11.58
N GLY A 51 0.07 -8.77 12.54
CA GLY A 51 -0.10 -7.69 13.51
C GLY A 51 -1.49 -7.72 14.15
N LYS A 52 -2.11 -6.55 14.26
CA LYS A 52 -3.47 -6.39 14.80
C LYS A 52 -4.57 -6.90 13.86
N ALA A 53 -4.27 -7.17 12.58
CA ALA A 53 -5.22 -7.77 11.66
C ALA A 53 -5.60 -9.22 12.05
N GLN A 54 -4.93 -9.81 13.05
CA GLN A 54 -5.29 -11.12 13.61
C GLN A 54 -6.76 -11.18 14.08
N GLY A 55 -7.34 -10.06 14.53
CA GLY A 55 -8.76 -9.98 14.92
C GLY A 55 -9.74 -10.29 13.78
N PHE A 56 -9.29 -10.37 12.53
CA PHE A 56 -10.13 -10.80 11.41
C PHE A 56 -10.03 -12.31 11.12
N VAL A 57 -9.00 -13.00 11.62
CA VAL A 57 -8.75 -14.44 11.42
C VAL A 57 -9.90 -15.23 12.05
N GLY A 58 -10.77 -15.81 11.22
CA GLY A 58 -11.97 -16.56 11.63
C GLY A 58 -13.27 -16.10 10.94
N SER A 59 -13.37 -14.81 10.60
CA SER A 59 -14.55 -14.21 9.94
C SER A 59 -14.41 -14.04 8.41
N ILE A 60 -13.23 -14.38 7.87
CA ILE A 60 -12.77 -13.95 6.53
C ILE A 60 -13.28 -14.80 5.36
N LEU A 61 -13.83 -15.98 5.60
CA LEU A 61 -14.18 -16.96 4.55
C LEU A 61 -15.09 -16.42 3.42
N ARG A 62 -15.65 -15.21 3.53
CA ARG A 62 -16.55 -14.59 2.51
C ARG A 62 -16.35 -13.09 2.30
N VAL A 63 -15.25 -12.49 2.76
CA VAL A 63 -15.01 -11.04 2.62
C VAL A 63 -13.57 -10.75 2.20
N LYS A 64 -13.37 -9.60 1.55
CA LYS A 64 -12.08 -9.04 1.16
C LYS A 64 -11.64 -8.03 2.22
N PRO A 65 -10.62 -8.34 3.05
CA PRO A 65 -10.09 -7.40 4.03
C PRO A 65 -9.45 -6.20 3.36
N ILE A 66 -9.72 -5.02 3.90
CA ILE A 66 -8.97 -3.80 3.63
C ILE A 66 -8.17 -3.49 4.89
N LEU A 67 -6.87 -3.29 4.73
CA LEU A 67 -5.90 -3.07 5.79
C LEU A 67 -5.22 -1.73 5.62
N THR A 68 -4.72 -1.22 6.73
CA THR A 68 -3.77 -0.10 6.77
C THR A 68 -2.52 -0.50 7.55
N ILE A 69 -1.49 0.34 7.49
CA ILE A 69 -0.27 0.18 8.30
C ILE A 69 -0.25 1.30 9.32
N HIS A 70 -0.11 0.94 10.59
CA HIS A 70 0.09 1.86 11.69
C HIS A 70 1.31 1.41 12.49
N GLU A 71 2.27 2.31 12.71
CA GLU A 71 3.54 2.01 13.41
C GLU A 71 4.28 0.77 12.87
N GLY A 72 4.17 0.51 11.57
CA GLY A 72 4.80 -0.64 10.91
C GLY A 72 4.03 -1.96 11.06
N GLU A 73 2.90 -1.98 11.78
CA GLU A 73 2.04 -3.14 11.93
C GLU A 73 0.83 -3.08 11.00
N ALA A 74 0.37 -4.25 10.53
CA ALA A 74 -0.87 -4.36 9.76
C ALA A 74 -2.09 -4.22 10.68
N HIS A 75 -2.97 -3.26 10.37
CA HIS A 75 -4.20 -2.99 11.10
C HIS A 75 -5.41 -3.25 10.21
N PRO A 76 -6.48 -3.85 10.76
CA PRO A 76 -7.74 -3.98 10.04
C PRO A 76 -8.40 -2.62 9.88
N LEU A 77 -8.82 -2.30 8.66
CA LEU A 77 -9.59 -1.09 8.37
C LEU A 77 -11.06 -1.44 8.10
N GLU A 78 -11.31 -2.22 7.05
CA GLU A 78 -12.68 -2.55 6.60
C GLU A 78 -12.80 -3.94 5.96
N ARG A 79 -14.03 -4.34 5.61
CA ARG A 79 -14.33 -5.62 4.95
C ARG A 79 -15.29 -5.40 3.78
N ALA A 80 -14.87 -5.72 2.57
CA ALA A 80 -15.73 -5.69 1.39
C ALA A 80 -16.31 -7.08 1.08
N ARG A 81 -17.53 -7.14 0.57
CA ARG A 81 -18.19 -8.41 0.20
C ARG A 81 -17.74 -8.97 -1.15
N SER A 82 -17.13 -8.15 -1.99
CA SER A 82 -16.60 -8.55 -3.30
C SER A 82 -15.38 -7.69 -3.66
N ARG A 83 -14.59 -8.16 -4.62
CA ARG A 83 -13.43 -7.43 -5.14
C ARG A 83 -13.81 -6.06 -5.69
N THR A 84 -14.87 -6.00 -6.50
CA THR A 84 -15.38 -4.74 -7.08
C THR A 84 -15.76 -3.72 -6.01
N LYS A 85 -16.48 -4.15 -4.96
CA LYS A 85 -16.82 -3.28 -3.83
C LYS A 85 -15.60 -2.83 -3.04
N GLY A 86 -14.60 -3.71 -2.89
CA GLY A 86 -13.35 -3.39 -2.21
C GLY A 86 -12.51 -2.37 -2.98
N ILE A 87 -12.40 -2.51 -4.30
CA ILE A 87 -11.73 -1.52 -5.16
C ILE A 87 -12.45 -0.18 -5.10
N ALA A 88 -13.78 -0.17 -5.21
CA ALA A 88 -14.57 1.06 -5.07
C ALA A 88 -14.31 1.72 -3.70
N ARG A 89 -14.26 0.93 -2.62
CA ARG A 89 -13.97 1.45 -1.29
C ARG A 89 -12.56 2.00 -1.15
N LEU A 90 -11.54 1.33 -1.70
CA LEU A 90 -10.16 1.86 -1.75
C LEU A 90 -10.11 3.22 -2.43
N LYS A 91 -10.83 3.40 -3.55
CA LYS A 91 -10.92 4.69 -4.26
C LYS A 91 -11.55 5.78 -3.39
N SER A 92 -12.64 5.46 -2.68
CA SER A 92 -13.24 6.39 -1.71
C SER A 92 -12.30 6.74 -0.57
N LEU A 93 -11.57 5.77 -0.02
CA LEU A 93 -10.59 6.00 1.04
C LEU A 93 -9.45 6.92 0.54
N VAL A 94 -8.96 6.73 -0.68
CA VAL A 94 -7.98 7.65 -1.29
C VAL A 94 -8.53 9.08 -1.37
N GLN A 95 -9.79 9.23 -1.80
CA GLN A 95 -10.45 10.52 -1.84
C GLN A 95 -10.59 11.16 -0.44
N GLU A 96 -10.91 10.38 0.59
CA GLU A 96 -11.03 10.84 1.98
C GLU A 96 -9.71 11.37 2.55
N HIS A 97 -8.57 10.95 1.99
CA HIS A 97 -7.24 11.42 2.40
C HIS A 97 -6.74 12.61 1.58
N ALA A 98 -7.48 13.07 0.57
CA ALA A 98 -7.08 14.23 -0.20
C ALA A 98 -7.19 15.53 0.64
N PRO A 99 -6.35 16.56 0.37
CA PRO A 99 -5.32 16.61 -0.67
C PRO A 99 -4.10 15.73 -0.34
N LEU A 100 -3.57 15.06 -1.36
CA LEU A 100 -2.38 14.20 -1.24
C LEU A 100 -1.12 14.99 -1.63
N GLU A 101 0.06 14.55 -1.20
CA GLU A 101 1.34 15.03 -1.74
C GLU A 101 1.85 14.17 -2.88
N LYS A 102 1.53 12.86 -2.85
CA LYS A 102 1.86 11.91 -3.90
C LYS A 102 0.95 10.70 -3.81
N LEU A 103 0.66 10.07 -4.94
CA LEU A 103 -0.07 8.81 -5.00
C LEU A 103 0.72 7.73 -5.75
N ALA A 104 0.64 6.50 -5.24
CA ALA A 104 1.18 5.32 -5.89
C ALA A 104 0.18 4.17 -5.79
N VAL A 105 0.05 3.41 -6.86
CA VAL A 105 -0.72 2.17 -6.93
C VAL A 105 0.25 1.00 -6.99
N LEU A 106 0.12 0.10 -6.02
CA LEU A 106 0.95 -1.08 -5.89
C LEU A 106 0.14 -2.33 -6.24
N TYR A 107 0.72 -3.24 -7.02
CA TYR A 107 0.06 -4.48 -7.42
C TYR A 107 0.97 -5.70 -7.31
N THR A 108 0.39 -6.89 -7.19
CA THR A 108 1.13 -8.16 -7.11
C THR A 108 0.93 -9.05 -8.33
N THR A 109 -0.30 -9.12 -8.86
CA THR A 109 -0.69 -10.10 -9.88
C THR A 109 -1.02 -9.48 -11.23
N ASP A 110 -1.91 -8.48 -11.26
CA ASP A 110 -2.47 -7.92 -12.51
C ASP A 110 -2.11 -6.44 -12.68
N LEU A 111 -1.29 -6.15 -13.70
CA LEU A 111 -0.88 -4.80 -14.07
C LEU A 111 -2.03 -4.02 -14.74
N SER A 112 -2.86 -4.68 -15.54
CA SER A 112 -3.96 -4.02 -16.26
C SER A 112 -4.98 -3.44 -15.28
N ASP A 113 -5.33 -4.23 -14.26
CA ASP A 113 -6.21 -3.76 -13.19
C ASP A 113 -5.59 -2.62 -12.38
N ALA A 114 -4.28 -2.69 -12.11
CA ALA A 114 -3.56 -1.63 -11.41
C ALA A 114 -3.56 -0.32 -12.20
N GLN A 115 -3.36 -0.38 -13.52
CA GLN A 115 -3.40 0.77 -14.42
C GLN A 115 -4.80 1.37 -14.51
N ALA A 116 -5.84 0.53 -14.58
CA ALA A 116 -7.22 1.00 -14.58
C ALA A 116 -7.57 1.74 -13.28
N ILE A 117 -7.17 1.19 -12.14
CA ILE A 117 -7.34 1.84 -10.84
C ILE A 117 -6.57 3.16 -10.79
N ALA A 118 -5.28 3.16 -11.17
CA ALA A 118 -4.42 4.34 -11.18
C ALA A 118 -5.02 5.47 -12.02
N LYS A 119 -5.55 5.17 -13.21
CA LYS A 119 -6.21 6.15 -14.08
C LYS A 119 -7.43 6.81 -13.42
N GLU A 120 -8.18 6.08 -12.60
CA GLU A 120 -9.35 6.64 -11.93
C GLU A 120 -9.00 7.49 -10.71
N VAL A 121 -7.91 7.16 -10.01
CA VAL A 121 -7.46 7.88 -8.81
C VAL A 121 -6.43 8.97 -9.09
N SER A 122 -5.88 9.04 -10.31
CA SER A 122 -4.83 10.02 -10.67
C SER A 122 -5.26 11.46 -10.52
N LYS A 123 -6.55 11.76 -10.60
CA LYS A 123 -7.13 13.08 -10.29
C LYS A 123 -6.88 13.55 -8.85
N PHE A 124 -6.52 12.64 -7.94
CA PHE A 124 -6.15 12.95 -6.56
C PHE A 124 -4.63 13.05 -6.37
N ASP A 125 -3.83 12.70 -7.38
CA ASP A 125 -2.39 12.92 -7.40
C ASP A 125 -2.10 14.35 -7.86
N PRO A 126 -1.38 15.17 -7.06
CA PRO A 126 -1.05 16.54 -7.45
C PRO A 126 -0.30 16.65 -8.77
N ASP A 127 0.55 15.68 -9.09
CA ASP A 127 1.37 15.70 -10.31
C ASP A 127 0.62 15.13 -11.53
N GLY A 128 -0.54 14.49 -11.31
CA GLY A 128 -1.26 13.73 -12.33
C GLY A 128 -0.54 12.47 -12.82
N ASP A 129 0.70 12.22 -12.37
CA ASP A 129 1.54 11.08 -12.74
C ASP A 129 1.60 10.06 -11.59
N THR A 130 0.53 9.28 -11.48
CA THR A 130 0.42 8.22 -10.47
C THR A 130 1.34 7.06 -10.78
N ILE A 131 2.27 6.82 -9.85
CA ILE A 131 3.24 5.74 -9.97
C ILE A 131 2.51 4.39 -9.88
N VAL A 132 2.70 3.52 -10.87
CA VAL A 132 2.24 2.12 -10.82
C VAL A 132 3.45 1.21 -10.69
N ALA A 133 3.55 0.48 -9.59
CA ALA A 133 4.68 -0.40 -9.32
C ALA A 133 4.26 -1.79 -8.88
N GLN A 134 4.99 -2.80 -9.34
CA GLN A 134 4.81 -4.17 -8.88
C GLN A 134 5.53 -4.36 -7.54
N LEU A 135 4.84 -4.94 -6.56
CA LEU A 135 5.47 -5.44 -5.36
C LEU A 135 6.28 -6.69 -5.73
N GLY A 136 7.60 -6.53 -5.86
CA GLY A 136 8.55 -7.63 -6.12
C GLY A 136 8.50 -8.69 -5.00
N PRO A 137 8.99 -9.92 -5.20
CA PRO A 137 8.75 -11.07 -4.31
C PRO A 137 9.11 -10.86 -2.82
N VAL A 138 10.03 -9.95 -2.50
CA VAL A 138 10.34 -9.59 -1.11
C VAL A 138 9.21 -8.78 -0.44
N VAL A 139 8.34 -8.10 -1.21
CA VAL A 139 7.13 -7.42 -0.75
C VAL A 139 5.83 -8.13 -1.24
N GLY A 140 5.93 -8.92 -2.32
CA GLY A 140 4.87 -9.70 -2.96
C GLY A 140 4.68 -11.11 -2.38
N ASN A 141 5.65 -11.66 -1.63
CA ASN A 141 5.45 -12.87 -0.83
C ASN A 141 4.42 -12.68 0.31
N TYR A 142 4.02 -11.43 0.60
CA TYR A 142 3.13 -11.11 1.72
C TYR A 142 1.65 -10.93 1.33
N VAL A 143 1.31 -10.90 0.04
CA VAL A 143 -0.08 -10.85 -0.46
C VAL A 143 -0.45 -12.10 -1.27
N GLY A 144 0.49 -13.04 -1.42
CA GLY A 144 0.26 -14.34 -2.05
C GLY A 144 0.70 -14.40 -3.50
N ARG A 145 1.68 -15.25 -3.77
CA ARG A 145 1.81 -16.03 -5.01
C ARG A 145 2.33 -17.41 -4.62
N GLU A 146 1.62 -18.46 -5.02
CA GLU A 146 2.14 -19.83 -4.94
C GLU A 146 3.21 -20.06 -6.01
N HIS A 147 4.02 -21.08 -5.72
CA HIS A 147 5.19 -21.56 -6.43
C HIS A 147 4.96 -21.78 -7.93
N LEU A 148 6.00 -21.52 -8.74
CA LEU A 148 6.69 -22.59 -9.46
C LEU A 148 8.18 -22.25 -9.54
N ALA A 149 8.95 -22.87 -8.65
CA ALA A 149 10.36 -23.16 -8.89
C ALA A 149 10.47 -24.67 -9.15
N SER A 150 11.01 -24.98 -10.33
CA SER A 150 12.03 -25.99 -10.64
C SER A 150 11.65 -27.02 -11.69
N GLN A 151 12.46 -26.98 -12.75
CA GLN A 151 12.76 -27.96 -13.80
C GLN A 151 11.75 -28.13 -14.94
#